data_AF-A0A351FVW5-F1
#
_entry.id   AF-A0A351FVW5-F1
#
_cell.length_a   1.000
_cell.length_b   1.000
_cell.length_c   1.000
_cell.angle_alpha   90.00
_cell.angle_beta   90.00
_cell.angle_gamma   90.00
#
_symmetry.space_group_name_H-M   'P 1'
#
loop_
_entity.id
_entity.type
_entity.pdbx_description
1 polymer ?
#
loop_
_entity_poly.entity_id
_entity_poly.type
_entity_poly.pdbx_seq_one_letter_code
_entity_poly.pdbx_strand_id
1 'polypeptide(L)'
;MPEQLKAHVEFACDELQRSPLLISGAMRKHQLKLADRQCRISELSSRIQKLMIVLATCMHAAKQESELIVRSADVLSQDLIREITGQHPTDRYFRDVTRLGEMIADGGVKEFTDEVPDQILMAYE
;
A
#
# COMPACT_ATOMS: atom_id res chain seq x y z
N MET A 1 -0.18 16.08 8.83
CA MET A 1 -0.20 14.62 8.58
C MET A 1 0.02 13.91 9.92
N PRO A 2 -0.81 12.92 10.28
CA PRO A 2 -0.60 12.09 11.46
C PRO A 2 0.80 11.47 11.47
N GLU A 3 1.42 11.36 12.64
CA GLU A 3 2.81 10.89 12.79
C GLU A 3 3.03 9.48 12.22
N GLN A 4 2.03 8.61 12.41
CA GLN A 4 2.02 7.23 11.91
C GLN A 4 2.14 7.19 10.37
N LEU A 5 1.32 7.99 9.68
CA LEU A 5 1.36 8.11 8.21
C LEU A 5 2.65 8.76 7.70
N LYS A 6 3.21 9.70 8.47
CA LYS A 6 4.48 10.36 8.12
C LYS A 6 5.62 9.34 8.04
N ALA A 7 5.71 8.44 9.02
CA ALA A 7 6.74 7.40 9.04
C ALA A 7 6.64 6.47 7.81
N HIS A 8 5.42 6.08 7.41
CA HIS A 8 5.21 5.27 6.20
C HIS A 8 5.60 6.00 4.91
N VAL A 9 5.26 7.30 4.82
CA VAL A 9 5.65 8.14 3.68
C VAL A 9 7.16 8.31 3.58
N GLU A 10 7.84 8.55 4.69
CA GLU A 10 9.30 8.67 4.74
C GLU A 10 9.96 7.37 4.28
N PHE A 11 9.52 6.22 4.81
CA PHE A 11 9.97 4.90 4.36
C PHE A 11 9.77 4.69 2.86
N ALA A 12 8.57 5.01 2.36
CA ALA A 12 8.25 4.85 0.94
C ALA A 12 9.12 5.75 0.05
N CYS A 13 9.31 7.02 0.43
CA CYS A 13 10.16 7.96 -0.30
C CYS A 13 11.61 7.47 -0.39
N ASP A 14 12.18 7.05 0.75
CA ASP A 14 13.57 6.58 0.80
C ASP A 14 13.79 5.36 -0.08
N GLU A 15 12.89 4.38 -0.03
CA GLU A 15 12.98 3.16 -0.85
C GLU A 15 12.70 3.42 -2.33
N LEU A 16 11.79 4.33 -2.67
CA LEU A 16 11.54 4.75 -4.05
C LEU A 16 12.77 5.45 -4.63
N GLN A 17 13.46 6.30 -3.87
CA GLN A 17 14.69 6.95 -4.33
C GLN A 17 15.84 5.96 -4.58
N ARG A 18 15.84 4.82 -3.89
CA ARG A 18 16.82 3.73 -4.10
C ARG A 18 16.47 2.81 -5.27
N SER A 19 15.19 2.73 -5.63
CA SER A 19 14.68 1.80 -6.66
C SER A 19 15.35 1.93 -8.04
N PRO A 20 15.70 3.12 -8.56
CA PRO A 20 16.43 3.25 -9.83
C PRO A 20 17.76 2.50 -9.88
N LEU A 21 18.48 2.42 -8.76
CA LEU A 21 19.76 1.69 -8.69
C LEU A 21 19.53 0.18 -8.76
N LEU A 22 18.44 -0.32 -8.15
CA LEU A 22 18.05 -1.73 -8.23
C LEU A 22 17.63 -2.12 -9.64
N ILE A 23 16.81 -1.28 -10.30
CA ILE A 23 16.40 -1.47 -11.70
C ILE A 23 17.64 -1.48 -12.60
N SER A 24 18.51 -0.48 -12.46
CA SER A 24 19.73 -0.38 -13.26
C SER A 24 20.66 -1.58 -13.04
N GLY A 25 20.76 -2.07 -11.81
CA GLY A 25 21.52 -3.27 -11.47
C GLY A 25 20.96 -4.52 -12.14
N ALA A 26 19.63 -4.71 -12.11
CA ALA A 26 18.95 -5.81 -12.77
C ALA A 26 19.12 -5.75 -14.30
N MET A 27 18.96 -4.57 -14.90
CA MET A 27 19.20 -4.33 -16.32
C MET A 27 20.65 -4.62 -16.71
N ARG A 28 21.64 -4.16 -15.94
CA ARG A 28 23.06 -4.41 -16.23
C ARG A 28 23.43 -5.89 -16.10
N LYS A 29 22.88 -6.59 -15.09
CA LYS A 29 23.16 -8.01 -14.83
C LYS A 29 22.55 -8.93 -15.87
N HIS A 30 21.32 -8.65 -16.32
CA HIS A 30 20.56 -9.54 -17.20
C HIS A 30 20.51 -9.07 -18.65
N GLN A 31 20.77 -7.80 -18.92
CA GLN A 31 20.84 -7.19 -20.27
C GLN A 31 19.64 -7.61 -21.13
N LEU A 32 19.90 -8.10 -22.35
CA LEU A 32 18.88 -8.57 -23.29
C LEU A 32 18.03 -9.73 -22.75
N LYS A 33 18.55 -10.49 -21.77
CA LYS A 33 17.84 -11.62 -21.14
C LYS A 33 16.97 -11.19 -19.96
N LEU A 34 16.85 -9.89 -19.65
CA LEU A 34 16.00 -9.43 -18.56
C LEU A 34 14.53 -9.84 -18.78
N ALA A 35 14.04 -9.74 -20.01
CA ALA A 35 12.69 -10.16 -20.39
C ALA A 35 12.42 -11.65 -20.08
N ASP A 36 13.45 -12.51 -20.08
CA ASP A 36 13.30 -13.92 -19.74
C ASP A 36 13.28 -14.15 -18.22
N ARG A 37 13.59 -13.13 -17.41
CA ARG A 37 13.61 -13.18 -15.94
C ARG A 37 12.31 -12.64 -15.34
N GLN A 38 11.19 -13.19 -15.81
CA GLN A 38 9.84 -12.80 -15.39
C GLN A 38 9.66 -12.78 -13.87
N CYS A 39 10.17 -13.78 -13.13
CA CYS A 39 10.08 -13.77 -11.67
C CYS A 39 10.81 -12.57 -11.03
N ARG A 40 11.97 -12.17 -11.58
CA ARG A 40 12.73 -11.00 -11.09
C ARG A 40 12.05 -9.70 -11.48
N ILE A 41 11.52 -9.60 -12.69
CA ILE A 41 10.74 -8.42 -13.12
C ILE A 41 9.50 -8.26 -12.25
N SER A 42 8.78 -9.36 -12.00
CA SER A 42 7.56 -9.38 -11.20
C SER A 42 7.83 -8.95 -9.76
N GLU A 43 8.88 -9.49 -9.12
CA GLU A 43 9.27 -9.10 -7.77
C GLU A 43 9.65 -7.62 -7.67
N LEU A 44 10.51 -7.12 -8.58
CA LEU A 44 10.93 -5.72 -8.58
C LEU A 44 9.75 -4.76 -8.84
N SER A 45 8.90 -5.11 -9.79
CA SER A 45 7.70 -4.33 -10.12
C SER A 45 6.73 -4.31 -8.95
N SER A 46 6.48 -5.47 -8.33
CA SER A 46 5.60 -5.59 -7.17
C SER A 46 6.09 -4.74 -6.01
N ARG A 47 7.40 -4.76 -5.70
CA ARG A 47 7.99 -3.93 -4.65
C ARG A 47 7.76 -2.43 -4.90
N ILE A 48 8.02 -1.95 -6.11
CA ILE A 48 7.84 -0.53 -6.47
C ILE A 48 6.36 -0.14 -6.41
N GLN A 49 5.47 -0.98 -6.94
CA GLN A 49 4.03 -0.75 -6.88
C GLN A 49 3.53 -0.62 -5.43
N LYS A 50 3.96 -1.51 -4.54
CA LYS A 50 3.61 -1.44 -3.11
C LYS A 50 4.07 -0.12 -2.47
N LEU A 51 5.31 0.32 -2.74
CA LEU A 51 5.81 1.61 -2.24
C LEU A 51 4.99 2.79 -2.77
N MET A 52 4.59 2.76 -4.05
CA MET A 52 3.71 3.77 -4.63
C MET A 52 2.32 3.76 -3.99
N ILE A 53 1.76 2.58 -3.71
CA ILE A 53 0.47 2.44 -3.02
C ILE A 53 0.56 3.04 -1.61
N VAL A 54 1.62 2.72 -0.84
CA VAL A 54 1.84 3.31 0.50
C VAL A 54 1.88 4.83 0.43
N LEU A 55 2.70 5.38 -0.47
CA LEU A 55 2.84 6.82 -0.64
C LEU A 55 1.52 7.50 -1.00
N ALA A 56 0.83 7.00 -2.03
CA ALA A 56 -0.42 7.58 -2.50
C ALA A 56 -1.53 7.48 -1.43
N THR A 57 -1.64 6.33 -0.77
CA THR A 57 -2.65 6.08 0.27
C THR A 57 -2.43 7.00 1.47
N CYS A 58 -1.19 7.08 1.99
CA CYS A 58 -0.90 7.94 3.13
C CYS A 58 -1.09 9.43 2.81
N MET A 59 -0.70 9.87 1.61
CA MET A 59 -0.89 11.24 1.15
C MET A 59 -2.38 11.60 0.98
N HIS A 60 -3.19 10.64 0.54
CA HIS A 60 -4.64 10.79 0.44
C HIS A 60 -5.28 10.84 1.84
N ALA A 61 -5.02 9.83 2.67
CA ALA A 61 -5.58 9.73 4.02
C ALA A 61 -5.19 10.90 4.93
N ALA A 62 -4.01 11.49 4.74
CA ALA A 62 -3.59 12.68 5.48
C ALA A 62 -4.44 13.93 5.21
N LYS A 63 -5.25 13.93 4.14
CA LYS A 63 -6.19 15.00 3.80
C LYS A 63 -7.61 14.72 4.28
N GLN A 64 -7.87 13.52 4.79
CA GLN A 64 -9.19 13.10 5.23
C GLN A 64 -9.38 13.43 6.72
N GLU A 65 -10.61 13.81 7.08
CA GLU A 65 -11.00 14.06 8.47
C GLU A 65 -11.41 12.78 9.20
N SER A 66 -11.75 11.72 8.46
CA SER A 66 -12.18 10.45 9.03
C SER A 66 -11.04 9.67 9.67
N GLU A 67 -11.21 9.36 10.95
CA GLU A 67 -10.31 8.45 11.68
C GLU A 67 -10.29 7.04 11.07
N LEU A 68 -11.41 6.58 10.49
CA LEU A 68 -11.51 5.27 9.86
C LEU A 68 -10.58 5.18 8.65
N ILE A 69 -10.59 6.19 7.77
CA ILE A 69 -9.71 6.24 6.59
C ILE A 69 -8.24 6.32 7.01
N VAL A 70 -7.92 7.16 8.00
CA VAL A 70 -6.55 7.32 8.50
C VAL A 70 -6.01 6.00 9.07
N ARG A 71 -6.80 5.27 9.87
CA ARG A 71 -6.40 3.96 10.42
C ARG A 71 -6.32 2.87 9.36
N SER A 72 -7.22 2.89 8.39
CA SER A 72 -7.18 1.95 7.26
C SER A 72 -5.90 2.12 6.44
N ALA A 73 -5.52 3.37 6.17
CA ALA A 73 -4.28 3.70 5.48
C ALA A 73 -3.03 3.28 6.27
N ASP A 74 -3.05 3.46 7.60
CA ASP A 74 -1.97 3.01 8.48
C ASP A 74 -1.81 1.48 8.43
N VAL A 75 -2.89 0.72 8.66
CA VAL A 75 -2.86 -0.75 8.63
C VAL A 75 -2.42 -1.29 7.26
N LEU A 76 -2.97 -0.76 6.16
CA LEU A 76 -2.55 -1.15 4.81
C LEU A 76 -1.05 -0.89 4.60
N SER A 77 -0.56 0.25 5.07
CA SER A 77 0.86 0.61 4.92
C SER A 77 1.76 -0.31 5.75
N GLN A 78 1.35 -0.65 6.97
CA GLN A 78 2.06 -1.64 7.80
C GLN A 78 2.17 -2.99 7.07
N ASP A 79 1.09 -3.47 6.45
CA ASP A 79 1.08 -4.74 5.71
C ASP A 79 2.01 -4.73 4.50
N LEU A 80 1.91 -3.70 3.66
CA LEU A 80 2.74 -3.60 2.46
C LEU A 80 4.22 -3.45 2.80
N ILE A 81 4.56 -2.65 3.82
CA ILE A 81 5.93 -2.50 4.29
C ILE A 81 6.45 -3.82 4.87
N ARG A 82 5.62 -4.56 5.61
CA ARG A 82 5.96 -5.88 6.13
C ARG A 82 6.28 -6.86 5.01
N GLU A 83 5.48 -6.89 3.95
CA GLU A 83 5.73 -7.75 2.79
C GLU A 83 7.04 -7.39 2.06
N ILE A 84 7.37 -6.10 1.97
CA ILE A 84 8.62 -5.64 1.36
C ILE A 84 9.83 -6.01 2.21
N THR A 85 9.71 -5.87 3.54
CA THR A 85 10.81 -6.08 4.49
C THR A 85 10.96 -7.53 4.94
N GLY A 86 9.95 -8.36 4.73
CA GLY A 86 9.89 -9.74 5.21
C GLY A 86 9.76 -9.86 6.73
N GLN A 87 9.34 -8.80 7.43
CA GLN A 87 9.21 -8.81 8.88
C GLN A 87 8.00 -9.63 9.34
N HIS A 88 8.03 -10.11 10.59
CA HIS A 88 6.87 -10.75 11.20
C HIS A 88 5.89 -9.69 11.74
N PRO A 89 4.57 -9.97 11.73
CA PRO A 89 3.59 -9.13 12.41
C PRO A 89 3.92 -8.99 13.90
N THR A 90 3.62 -7.82 14.47
CA THR A 90 3.83 -7.53 15.90
C THR A 90 2.50 -7.53 16.66
N ASP A 91 2.55 -7.67 17.99
CA ASP A 91 1.37 -7.54 18.85
C ASP A 91 0.71 -6.15 18.76
N ARG A 92 1.48 -5.13 18.39
CA ARG A 92 0.93 -3.80 18.10
C ARG A 92 0.09 -3.85 16.84
N TYR A 93 0.64 -4.40 15.76
CA TYR A 93 -0.09 -4.57 14.50
C TYR A 93 -1.41 -5.34 14.71
N PHE A 94 -1.40 -6.44 15.46
CA PHE A 94 -2.63 -7.19 15.72
C PHE A 94 -3.69 -6.35 16.44
N ARG A 95 -3.30 -5.54 17.43
CA ARG A 95 -4.23 -4.63 18.11
C ARG A 95 -4.77 -3.56 17.18
N ASP A 96 -3.92 -2.99 16.32
CA ASP A 96 -4.33 -1.95 15.37
C ASP A 96 -5.34 -2.50 14.34
N VAL A 97 -5.10 -3.71 13.82
CA VAL A 97 -6.02 -4.42 12.91
C VAL A 97 -7.34 -4.77 13.60
N THR A 98 -7.29 -5.35 14.81
CA THR A 98 -8.51 -5.72 15.55
C THR A 98 -9.36 -4.49 15.82
N ARG A 99 -8.75 -3.38 16.26
CA ARG A 99 -9.46 -2.13 16.52
C ARG A 99 -10.06 -1.53 15.25
N LEU A 100 -9.34 -1.59 14.13
CA LEU A 100 -9.90 -1.19 12.84
C LEU A 100 -11.11 -2.05 12.47
N GLY A 101 -11.03 -3.37 12.69
CA GLY A 101 -12.15 -4.29 12.46
C GLY A 101 -13.38 -3.97 13.32
N GLU A 102 -13.18 -3.66 14.61
CA GLU A 102 -14.25 -3.21 15.52
C GLU A 102 -14.90 -1.92 14.99
N MET A 103 -14.10 -0.93 14.58
CA MET A 103 -14.63 0.33 14.02
C MET A 103 -15.45 0.11 12.75
N ILE A 104 -15.01 -0.80 11.87
CA ILE A 104 -15.75 -1.15 10.65
C ILE A 104 -17.07 -1.85 11.02
N ALA A 105 -17.05 -2.77 11.99
CA ALA A 105 -18.23 -3.50 12.43
C ALA A 105 -19.28 -2.60 13.09
N ASP A 106 -18.85 -1.65 13.93
CA ASP A 106 -19.73 -0.75 14.69
C ASP A 106 -20.24 0.42 13.84
N GLY A 107 -19.35 1.03 13.04
CA GLY A 107 -19.62 2.27 12.34
C GLY A 107 -20.28 2.11 10.97
N GLY A 108 -20.07 0.94 10.33
CA GLY A 108 -20.29 0.77 8.90
C GLY A 108 -19.40 1.69 8.06
N VAL A 109 -19.06 1.31 6.83
CA VAL A 109 -18.24 2.18 5.97
C VAL A 109 -19.12 3.22 5.29
N LYS A 110 -19.55 4.21 6.07
CA LYS A 110 -20.46 5.28 5.59
C LYS A 110 -19.87 6.12 4.46
N GLU A 111 -18.55 6.12 4.34
CA GLU A 111 -17.81 6.82 3.28
C GLU A 111 -18.03 6.23 1.88
N PHE A 112 -18.52 4.98 1.78
CA PHE A 112 -18.80 4.33 0.49
C PHE A 112 -20.31 4.17 0.20
N THR A 113 -21.20 4.65 1.08
CA THR A 113 -22.65 4.43 0.92
C THR A 113 -23.39 5.52 0.16
N ASP A 114 -22.78 6.70 -0.03
CA ASP A 114 -23.43 7.83 -0.71
C ASP A 114 -23.19 7.86 -2.23
N GLU A 115 -22.35 6.96 -2.75
CA GLU A 115 -22.15 6.81 -4.19
C GLU A 115 -23.26 5.92 -4.77
N VAL A 116 -24.10 6.50 -5.62
CA VAL A 116 -25.01 5.73 -6.47
C VAL A 116 -24.12 4.85 -7.34
N PRO A 117 -24.25 3.50 -7.30
CA PRO A 117 -23.44 2.65 -8.14
C PRO A 117 -23.65 3.04 -9.59
N ASP A 118 -22.56 3.35 -10.29
CA ASP A 118 -22.62 3.67 -11.71
C ASP A 118 -23.35 2.55 -12.45
N GLN A 119 -24.24 2.94 -13.37
CA GLN A 119 -24.96 1.99 -14.19
C GLN A 119 -23.95 1.07 -14.89
N ILE A 120 -24.03 -0.23 -14.64
CA ILE A 120 -23.14 -1.21 -15.26
C ILE A 120 -23.38 -1.15 -16.77
N LEU A 121 -22.45 -0.52 -17.51
CA LEU A 121 -22.58 -0.27 -18.95
C LEU A 121 -22.58 -1.55 -19.79
N MET A 122 -22.05 -2.65 -19.24
CA MET A 122 -22.16 -4.00 -19.79
C MET A 122 -22.48 -4.97 -18.65
N ALA A 123 -23.77 -5.11 -18.34
CA ALA A 123 -24.23 -6.13 -17.42
C ALA A 123 -23.89 -7.51 -17.99
N TYR A 124 -23.31 -8.38 -17.16
CA TYR A 124 -23.17 -9.79 -17.52
C TYR A 124 -24.54 -10.44 -17.40
N GLU A 125 -25.19 -10.71 -18.54
CA GLU A 125 -26.25 -11.71 -18.63
C GLU A 125 -25.67 -13.12 -18.55
#